data_AF-A0A8S9JK23-F1
#
_entry.id   AF-A0A8S9JK23-F1
#
_cell.length_a   1.000
_cell.length_b   1.000
_cell.length_c   1.000
_cell.angle_alpha   90.00
_cell.angle_beta   90.00
_cell.angle_gamma   90.00
#
_symmetry.space_group_name_H-M   'P 1'
#
loop_
_entity.id
_entity.type
_entity.pdbx_description
1 polymer ?
#
loop_
_entity_poly.entity_id
_entity_poly.type
_entity_poly.pdbx_seq_one_letter_code
_entity_poly.pdbx_strand_id
1 'polypeptide(L)' 'MKAQWTRFPENWKGVDPCGNNWVGISCYNNKVVSISLGNLNVEGKLGESISALSELYILFCRIASHESSVDKVP' A
#
# COMPACT_ATOMS: atom_id res chain seq x y z
N MET A 1 -5.33 2.95 8.16
CA MET A 1 -4.66 2.50 6.93
C MET A 1 -4.61 3.53 5.79
N LYS A 2 -5.63 4.38 5.54
CA LYS A 2 -5.59 5.35 4.42
C LYS A 2 -4.91 6.70 4.68
N ALA A 3 -4.80 7.12 5.95
CA ALA A 3 -4.47 8.49 6.32
C ALA A 3 -3.05 8.99 5.94
N GLN A 4 -2.18 8.11 5.46
CA GLN A 4 -0.76 8.43 5.18
C GLN A 4 -0.36 8.22 3.72
N TRP A 5 -1.32 7.90 2.85
CA TRP A 5 -1.09 7.76 1.41
C TRP A 5 -1.45 9.05 0.69
N THR A 6 -0.51 9.60 -0.08
CA THR A 6 -0.72 10.77 -0.94
C THR A 6 -1.19 10.36 -2.32
N ARG A 7 -0.93 9.12 -2.73
CA ARG A 7 -1.41 8.54 -3.98
C ARG A 7 -1.72 7.07 -3.79
N PHE A 8 -2.86 6.63 -4.29
CA PHE A 8 -3.34 5.25 -4.16
C PHE A 8 -4.31 4.90 -5.30
N PRO A 9 -4.53 3.61 -5.58
CA PRO A 9 -5.46 3.16 -6.61
C PRO A 9 -6.90 3.61 -6.35
N GLU A 10 -7.62 3.96 -7.41
CA GLU A 10 -9.00 4.43 -7.29
C GLU A 10 -9.93 3.41 -6.62
N ASN A 11 -9.65 2.11 -6.74
CA ASN A 11 -10.49 1.07 -6.15
C ASN A 11 -10.28 0.90 -4.63
N TRP A 12 -9.32 1.58 -4.03
CA TRP A 12 -9.19 1.66 -2.57
C TRP A 12 -10.28 2.60 -2.02
N LYS A 13 -11.55 2.20 -2.11
CA LYS A 13 -12.73 2.92 -1.59
C LYS A 13 -13.30 2.18 -0.37
N GLY A 14 -13.97 2.91 0.52
CA GLY A 14 -14.51 2.35 1.76
C GLY A 14 -13.44 2.05 2.82
N VAL A 15 -13.79 1.26 3.82
CA VAL A 15 -12.91 0.90 4.95
C VAL A 15 -12.52 -0.57 4.97
N ASP A 16 -13.16 -1.40 4.13
CA ASP A 16 -12.97 -2.84 4.09
C ASP A 16 -12.22 -3.26 2.82
N PRO A 17 -10.90 -3.48 2.91
CA PRO A 17 -10.11 -3.88 1.74
C PRO A 17 -10.53 -5.24 1.17
N CYS A 18 -11.05 -6.14 2.00
CA CYS A 18 -11.49 -7.47 1.58
C CYS A 18 -12.85 -7.40 0.89
N GLY A 19 -13.84 -6.76 1.53
CA GLY A 19 -15.17 -6.60 0.97
C GLY A 19 -15.23 -5.73 -0.29
N ASN A 20 -14.33 -4.75 -0.40
CA ASN A 20 -14.23 -3.89 -1.59
C ASN A 20 -13.20 -4.36 -2.63
N ASN A 21 -12.58 -5.53 -2.44
CA ASN A 21 -11.60 -6.12 -3.37
C ASN A 21 -10.51 -5.12 -3.79
N TRP A 22 -9.81 -4.54 -2.81
CA TRP A 22 -8.75 -3.57 -3.09
C TRP A 22 -7.62 -4.21 -3.90
N VAL A 23 -7.12 -3.47 -4.90
CA VAL A 23 -6.10 -4.01 -5.80
C VAL A 23 -4.79 -4.14 -5.02
N GLY A 24 -4.10 -5.25 -5.26
CA GLY A 24 -2.88 -5.62 -4.53
C GLY A 24 -3.11 -6.07 -3.10
N ILE A 25 -4.36 -6.21 -2.64
CA ILE A 25 -4.66 -6.81 -1.33
C ILE A 25 -5.30 -8.17 -1.56
N SER A 26 -4.77 -9.21 -0.90
CA SER A 26 -5.42 -10.52 -0.87
C SER A 26 -5.92 -10.80 0.54
N CYS A 27 -7.08 -11.45 0.61
CA CYS A 27 -7.72 -11.83 1.85
C CYS A 27 -8.00 -13.32 1.90
N TYR A 28 -7.96 -13.86 3.11
CA TYR A 28 -8.40 -15.22 3.43
C TYR A 28 -9.31 -15.14 4.66
N ASN A 29 -10.51 -15.71 4.59
CA ASN A 29 -11.52 -15.64 5.66
C ASN A 29 -11.75 -14.21 6.19
N ASN A 30 -11.88 -13.24 5.28
CA ASN A 30 -12.07 -11.81 5.57
C ASN A 30 -10.92 -11.14 6.36
N LYS A 31 -9.74 -11.76 6.40
CA LYS A 31 -8.53 -11.19 6.98
C LYS A 31 -7.51 -10.91 5.88
N VAL A 32 -6.87 -9.74 5.95
CA VAL A 32 -5.81 -9.37 5.00
C VAL A 32 -4.60 -10.24 5.26
N VAL A 33 -4.16 -10.95 4.22
CA VAL A 33 -3.04 -11.90 4.30
C VAL A 33 -1.84 -11.49 3.43
N SER A 34 -2.08 -10.72 2.37
CA SER A 34 -1.02 -10.14 1.57
C SER A 34 -1.34 -8.73 1.10
N ILE A 35 -0.30 -7.91 1.02
CA ILE A 35 -0.34 -6.55 0.46
C ILE A 35 0.81 -6.41 -0.53
N SER A 36 0.50 -6.01 -1.76
CA SER A 36 1.45 -5.80 -2.86
C SER A 36 1.27 -4.41 -3.44
N LEU A 37 2.24 -3.53 -3.15
CA LEU A 37 2.22 -2.11 -3.51
C LEU A 37 3.15 -1.78 -4.67
N GLY A 38 4.13 -2.63 -4.94
CA GLY A 38 5.27 -2.34 -5.80
C GLY A 38 4.94 -1.91 -7.24
N ASN A 39 3.76 -2.30 -7.74
CA ASN A 39 3.33 -2.00 -9.12
C ASN A 39 2.08 -1.10 -9.17
N LEU A 40 1.65 -0.57 -8.02
CA LEU A 40 0.40 0.18 -7.91
C LEU A 40 0.60 1.70 -7.87
N ASN A 41 1.85 2.14 -8.03
CA ASN A 41 2.21 3.56 -8.05
C ASN A 41 1.67 4.31 -6.81
N VAL A 42 1.74 3.62 -5.66
CA VAL A 42 1.28 4.11 -4.36
C VAL A 42 2.38 4.97 -3.76
N GLU A 43 2.04 6.17 -3.31
CA GLU A 43 2.98 7.09 -2.67
C GLU A 43 2.49 7.42 -1.26
N GLY A 44 3.43 7.52 -0.33
CA GLY A 44 3.16 7.84 1.06
C GLY A 44 3.95 6.97 2.03
N LYS A 45 3.52 6.96 3.29
CA LYS A 45 4.14 6.15 4.32
C LYS A 45 3.24 5.00 4.70
N LEU A 46 3.85 3.82 4.83
CA LEU A 46 3.22 2.67 5.44
C LEU A 46 2.91 3.02 6.90
N GLY A 47 1.63 3.05 7.26
CA GLY A 47 1.24 3.46 8.61
C GLY A 47 1.36 2.36 9.65
N GLU A 48 1.49 2.77 10.91
CA GLU A 48 1.58 1.88 12.07
C GLU A 48 0.42 0.88 12.15
N SER A 49 -0.75 1.25 11.61
CA SER A 49 -1.93 0.37 11.50
C SER A 49 -1.66 -0.95 10.77
N ILE A 50 -0.57 -1.08 10.01
CA ILE A 50 -0.23 -2.37 9.39
C ILE A 50 0.08 -3.44 10.44
N SER A 51 0.62 -3.04 11.60
CA SER A 51 0.91 -3.94 12.72
C SER A 51 -0.36 -4.59 13.32
N ALA A 52 -1.53 -4.00 13.06
CA ALA A 52 -2.81 -4.55 13.51
C ALA A 52 -3.33 -5.69 12.61
N LEU A 53 -2.71 -5.94 11.45
CA LEU A 53 -3.10 -7.01 10.54
C LEU A 53 -2.48 -8.34 10.99
N SER A 54 -3.14 -9.03 11.92
CA SER A 54 -2.59 -10.21 12.60
C SER A 54 -2.30 -11.41 11.70
N GLU A 55 -2.89 -11.48 10.50
CA GLU A 55 -2.68 -12.58 9.54
C GLU A 55 -1.83 -12.17 8.34
N LEU A 56 -1.30 -10.94 8.34
CA LEU A 56 -0.47 -10.46 7.23
C LEU A 56 0.86 -11.22 7.26
N TYR A 57 1.13 -12.01 6.21
CA TYR A 57 2.39 -12.75 6.08
C TYR A 57 3.21 -12.34 4.85
N ILE A 58 2.60 -11.68 3.85
CA ILE A 58 3.31 -11.10 2.70
C ILE A 58 3.09 -9.59 2.65
N LEU A 59 4.20 -8.85 2.65
CA LEU A 59 4.22 -7.44 2.30
C LEU A 59 5.24 -7.22 1.19
N PHE A 60 4.76 -6.91 -0.02
CA PHE A 60 5.59 -6.54 -1.16
C PHE A 60 5.53 -5.04 -1.39
N CYS A 61 6.58 -4.33 -0.99
CA CYS A 61 6.78 -2.93 -1.32
C CYS A 61 8.01 -2.81 -2.19
N ARG A 62 7.94 -2.11 -3.32
CA ARG A 62 9.15 -1.71 -4.03
C ARG A 62 9.67 -0.45 -3.36
N ILE A 63 10.97 -0.46 -3.04
CA ILE A 63 11.66 0.76 -2.65
C ILE A 63 11.58 1.70 -3.86
N ALA A 64 10.83 2.80 -3.73
CA ALA A 64 11.08 3.94 -4.58
C ALA A 64 12.45 4.45 -4.14
N SER A 65 13.48 4.18 -4.94
CA SER A 65 14.74 4.89 -4.80
C SER A 65 14.39 6.37 -4.82
N HIS A 66 14.80 7.09 -3.78
CA HIS A 66 14.92 8.54 -3.85
C HIS A 66 15.96 8.83 -4.93
N GLU A 67 15.56 8.84 -6.20
CA GLU A 67 16.33 9.51 -7.22
C GLU A 67 16.13 10.99 -6.94
N SER A 68 17.00 11.50 -6.06
CA SER A 68 17.26 12.93 -6.02
C SER A 68 17.63 13.27 -7.46
N SER A 69 16.79 14.05 -8.14
CA SER A 69 17.15 14.70 -9.39
C SER A 69 18.40 15.54 -9.11
N VAL A 70 19.60 14.98 -9.29
CA VAL A 70 20.84 15.73 -9.38
C VAL A 70 20.87 16.32 -10.79
N ASP A 71 19.95 17.24 -11.08
CA ASP A 71 19.92 18.04 -12.30
C ASP A 71 19.01 19.26 -12.06
N LYS A 72 19.48 20.17 -11.21
CA LYS A 72 19.14 21.59 -11.38
C LYS A 72 20.45 22.38 -11.37
N VAL A 73 21.23 22.14 -12.42
CA VAL A 73 22.34 23.01 -12.83
C VAL A 73 21.74 24.01 -13.83
N PRO A 74 21.87 25.34 -13.62
CA PRO A 74 21.78 26.28 -14.73
C PRO A 74 23.00 26.15 -15.65
#